data_AF-A0A3G3K5I5-F1
#
_entry.id   AF-A0A3G3K5I5-F1
#
_cell.length_a   1.000
_cell.length_b   1.000
_cell.length_c   1.000
_cell.angle_alpha   90.00
_cell.angle_beta   90.00
_cell.angle_gamma   90.00
#
_symmetry.space_group_name_H-M   'P 1'
#
loop_
_entity.id
_entity.type
_entity.pdbx_description
1 polymer ?
#
loop_
_entity_poly.entity_id
_entity_poly.type
_entity_poly.pdbx_seq_one_letter_code
_entity_poly.pdbx_strand_id
1 'polypeptide(L)' 'MLAARRLSDKASLLRPLQDEHLLEVYREAKKMNLSSEFIELLEEAISMRQLDHRREA' A
#
# COMPACT_ATOMS: atom_id res chain seq x y z
N MET A 1 14.86 14.15 18.26
CA MET A 1 13.55 14.17 17.58
C MET A 1 13.42 12.95 16.65
N LEU A 2 13.04 11.78 17.17
CA LEU A 2 12.89 10.54 16.36
C LEU A 2 11.53 9.82 16.58
N ALA A 3 10.80 10.14 17.65
CA ALA A 3 9.55 9.47 17.98
C ALA A 3 8.34 9.93 17.15
N ALA A 4 8.34 11.17 16.65
CA ALA A 4 7.23 11.70 15.85
C ALA A 4 7.14 11.08 14.44
N ARG A 5 8.26 10.57 13.89
CA ARG A 5 8.28 9.99 12.54
C ARG A 5 7.59 8.62 12.49
N ARG A 6 7.79 7.78 13.51
CA ARG A 6 7.18 6.43 13.61
C ARG A 6 5.68 6.41 13.87
N LEU A 7 5.12 7.42 14.56
CA LEU A 7 3.67 7.49 14.77
C LEU A 7 2.91 7.94 13.52
N SER A 8 3.56 8.76 12.67
CA SER A 8 2.98 9.23 11.41
C SER A 8 2.77 8.08 10.41
N ASP A 9 3.66 7.08 10.41
CA ASP A 9 3.54 5.89 9.55
C ASP A 9 2.28 5.08 9.87
N LYS A 10 2.00 4.82 11.15
CA LYS A 10 0.81 4.04 11.55
C LYS A 10 -0.49 4.82 11.42
N ALA A 11 -0.47 6.13 11.63
CA ALA A 11 -1.64 6.98 11.40
C ALA A 11 -2.01 7.08 9.91
N SER A 12 -1.05 6.83 9.00
CA SER A 12 -1.31 6.74 7.55
C SER A 12 -2.02 5.43 7.17
N LEU A 13 -1.78 4.33 7.91
CA LEU A 13 -2.52 3.07 7.74
C LEU A 13 -4.03 3.20 8.04
N LEU A 14 -4.42 4.17 8.88
CA LEU A 14 -5.81 4.39 9.29
C LEU A 14 -6.53 5.48 8.48
N ARG A 15 -5.82 6.15 7.57
CA ARG A 15 -6.45 7.05 6.61
C ARG A 15 -7.02 6.23 5.46
N PRO A 16 -8.12 6.66 4.81
CA PRO A 16 -8.57 6.03 3.57
C PRO A 16 -7.38 5.95 2.61
N LEU A 17 -6.97 4.74 2.21
CA LEU A 17 -5.88 4.54 1.27
C LEU A 17 -6.19 5.34 0.01
N GLN A 18 -5.43 6.40 -0.22
CA GLN A 18 -5.41 7.10 -1.50
C GLN A 18 -4.67 6.22 -2.52
N ASP A 19 -4.99 6.39 -3.79
CA ASP A 19 -4.50 5.54 -4.87
C ASP A 19 -2.96 5.48 -4.92
N GLU A 20 -2.29 6.60 -4.65
CA GLU A 20 -0.83 6.67 -4.56
C GLU A 20 -0.28 5.79 -3.42
N HIS A 21 -0.87 5.87 -2.24
CA HIS A 21 -0.45 5.07 -1.10
C HIS A 21 -0.73 3.57 -1.29
N LEU A 22 -1.84 3.23 -1.95
CA LEU A 22 -2.18 1.84 -2.27
C LEU A 22 -1.14 1.20 -3.18
N LEU A 23 -0.69 1.95 -4.21
CA LEU A 23 0.36 1.50 -5.12
C LEU A 23 1.72 1.40 -4.43
N GLU A 24 2.05 2.34 -3.54
CA GLU A 24 3.29 2.29 -2.74
C GLU A 24 3.33 1.05 -1.85
N VAL A 25 2.25 0.81 -1.08
CA VAL A 25 2.13 -0.35 -0.20
C VAL A 25 2.22 -1.66 -1.00
N TYR A 26 1.59 -1.73 -2.18
CA TYR A 26 1.69 -2.90 -3.07
C TYR A 26 3.13 -3.16 -3.53
N ARG A 27 3.85 -2.13 -3.98
CA ARG A 27 5.24 -2.25 -4.42
C ARG A 27 6.15 -2.71 -3.29
N GLU A 28 6.01 -2.11 -2.11
CA GLU A 28 6.80 -2.47 -0.93
C GLU A 28 6.46 -3.87 -0.42
N ALA A 29 5.18 -4.25 -0.40
CA ALA A 29 4.75 -5.60 -0.03
C ALA A 29 5.39 -6.69 -0.90
N LYS A 30 5.49 -6.45 -2.21
CA LYS A 30 6.20 -7.35 -3.14
C LYS A 30 7.70 -7.39 -2.89
N LYS A 31 8.35 -6.23 -2.70
CA LYS A 31 9.80 -6.16 -2.42
C LYS A 31 10.17 -6.88 -1.12
N MET A 32 9.31 -6.79 -0.11
CA MET A 32 9.52 -7.42 1.19
C MET A 32 9.11 -8.90 1.21
N ASN A 33 8.59 -9.45 0.11
CA ASN A 33 8.04 -10.81 0.03
C ASN A 33 7.04 -11.08 1.17
N LEU A 34 6.09 -10.16 1.35
CA LEU A 34 4.99 -10.36 2.31
C LEU A 34 4.07 -11.52 1.87
N SER A 35 3.17 -11.91 2.75
CA SER A 35 2.16 -12.95 2.50
C SER A 35 1.46 -12.74 1.15
N SER A 36 1.26 -13.83 0.40
CA SER A 36 0.49 -13.82 -0.85
C SER A 36 -0.94 -13.33 -0.62
N GLU A 37 -1.57 -13.73 0.48
CA GLU A 37 -2.92 -13.27 0.87
C GLU A 37 -2.96 -11.75 1.02
N PHE A 38 -1.93 -11.15 1.62
CA PHE A 38 -1.86 -9.70 1.76
C PHE A 38 -1.68 -9.00 0.41
N ILE A 39 -0.85 -9.58 -0.46
CA ILE A 39 -0.63 -9.06 -1.82
C ILE A 39 -1.93 -9.14 -2.62
N GLU A 40 -2.66 -10.26 -2.57
CA GLU A 40 -3.95 -10.46 -3.25
C GLU A 40 -4.99 -9.41 -2.83
N LEU A 41 -5.09 -9.10 -1.53
CA LEU A 41 -5.98 -8.05 -1.03
C LEU A 41 -5.65 -6.67 -1.62
N LEU A 42 -4.37 -6.36 -1.82
CA LEU A 42 -3.95 -5.12 -2.48
C LEU A 42 -4.28 -5.13 -3.96
N GLU A 43 -4.14 -6.27 -4.64
CA GLU A 43 -4.48 -6.43 -6.05
C GLU A 43 -5.97 -6.27 -6.31
N GLU A 44 -6.82 -6.85 -5.46
CA GLU A 44 -8.27 -6.63 -5.50
C GLU A 44 -8.62 -5.15 -5.30
N ALA A 45 -8.03 -4.50 -4.29
CA ALA A 45 -8.28 -3.08 -4.02
C ALA A 45 -7.84 -2.17 -5.17
N ILE A 46 -6.73 -2.50 -5.86
CA ILE A 46 -6.23 -1.79 -7.04
C ILE A 46 -7.17 -2.00 -8.22
N SER A 47 -7.64 -3.23 -8.43
CA SER A 47 -8.58 -3.58 -9.51
C SER A 47 -9.93 -2.88 -9.35
N MET A 48 -10.48 -2.87 -8.13
CA MET A 48 -11.73 -2.17 -7.81
C MET A 48 -11.69 -0.67 -8.13
N ARG A 49 -10.49 -0.08 -8.10
CA ARG A 49 -10.26 1.36 -8.37
C ARG A 49 -9.79 1.64 -9.80
N GLN A 50 -9.72 0.63 -10.66
CA GLN A 50 -9.25 0.74 -12.05
C GLN A 50 -7.80 1.27 -12.16
N LEU A 51 -6.96 0.93 -11.18
CA LEU A 51 -5.58 1.40 -11.08
C LEU A 51 -4.56 0.42 -11.68
N ASP A 52 -4.99 -0.65 -12.34
CA ASP A 52 -4.11 -1.69 -12.88
C ASP A 52 -3.01 -1.12 -13.81
N HIS A 53 -3.36 -0.12 -14.61
CA HIS A 53 -2.42 0.59 -15.49
C HIS A 53 -1.26 1.29 -14.74
N ARG A 54 -1.39 1.52 -13.43
CA ARG A 54 -0.35 2.13 -12.57
C ARG A 54 0.43 1.11 -11.74
N ARG A 55 0.10 -0.18 -11.83
CA ARG A 55 0.86 -1.25 -11.16
C ARG A 55 2.26 -1.41 -11.76
N GLU A 56 2.39 -1.17 -13.06
CA GLU A 56 3.58 -1.49 -13.86
C GLU A 56 4.50 -0.29 -14.15
N ALA A 57 4.04 0.94 -13.85
CA ALA A 57 4.78 2.19 -14.07
C ALA A 57 5.78 2.49 -12.95
#